data_AF-A0A542B7J5-F1
#
_entry.id   AF-A0A542B7J5-F1
#
_cell.length_a   1.000
_cell.length_b   1.000
_cell.length_c   1.000
_cell.angle_alpha   90.00
_cell.angle_beta   90.00
_cell.angle_gamma   90.00
#
_symmetry.space_group_name_H-M   'P 1'
#
loop_
_entity.id
_entity.type
_entity.pdbx_description
1 polymer ?
#
loop_
_entity_poly.entity_id
_entity_poly.type
_entity_poly.pdbx_seq_one_letter_code
_entity_poly.pdbx_strand_id
1 'polypeptide(L)'
;MTRRAHLTALFGLLLAAIAAGPAAAHPHVFVNAKAEIVFTADGSVQAIRHHWSFDEAYSAYITQGLDKNGDGKLTSDELAELAKINVESLPDVEFFTAAKLNGRKQEFGTPGEQVMSYADKVLTLVFTLPLKTPAKARSFGIEIGDPTYFVAFDIVDAPDAVVTKGAPQGCVVRVNRPPKLDDATQKRLAEADITATPDVSGLEVTTRALVACP
;
A
#
# COMPACT_ATOMS: atom_id res chain seq x y z
N MET A 1 30.41 11.68 49.30
CA MET A 1 30.63 11.76 47.83
C MET A 1 29.42 11.30 46.99
N THR A 2 28.32 10.84 47.60
CA THR A 2 27.17 10.23 46.90
C THR A 2 26.15 11.24 46.35
N ARG A 3 25.80 12.30 47.11
CA ARG A 3 24.78 13.29 46.69
C ARG A 3 25.09 14.02 45.38
N ARG A 4 26.36 14.38 45.13
CA ARG A 4 26.77 15.07 43.89
C ARG A 4 26.66 14.16 42.68
N ALA A 5 27.00 12.87 42.81
CA ALA A 5 26.88 11.89 41.75
C ALA A 5 25.42 11.64 41.33
N HIS A 6 24.49 11.59 42.30
CA HIS A 6 23.06 11.47 42.03
C HIS A 6 22.48 12.68 41.31
N LEU A 7 22.92 13.90 41.65
CA LEU A 7 22.47 15.13 40.99
C LEU A 7 22.94 15.23 39.53
N THR A 8 24.19 14.84 39.23
CA THR A 8 24.68 14.74 37.84
C THR A 8 23.97 13.65 37.04
N ALA A 9 23.64 12.51 37.66
CA ALA A 9 22.91 11.44 37.00
C ALA A 9 21.46 11.85 36.67
N LEU A 10 20.77 12.54 37.60
CA LEU A 10 19.43 13.09 37.34
C LEU A 10 19.44 14.16 36.25
N PHE A 11 20.45 15.03 36.23
CA PHE A 11 20.56 16.07 35.20
C PHE A 11 20.85 15.48 33.81
N GLY A 12 21.67 14.42 33.74
CA GLY A 12 21.91 13.67 32.50
C GLY A 12 20.67 12.94 31.99
N LEU A 13 19.87 12.34 32.88
CA LEU A 13 18.59 11.71 32.51
C LEU A 13 17.58 12.74 32.00
N LEU A 14 17.53 13.92 32.62
CA LEU A 14 16.62 14.99 32.24
C LEU A 14 16.99 15.58 30.87
N LEU A 15 18.29 15.76 30.58
CA LEU A 15 18.74 16.18 29.24
C LEU A 15 18.45 15.13 28.16
N ALA A 16 18.57 13.83 28.47
CA ALA A 16 18.23 12.76 27.54
C ALA A 16 16.72 12.68 27.24
N ALA A 17 15.87 12.95 28.23
CA ALA A 17 14.42 13.01 28.05
C ALA A 17 13.97 14.24 27.23
N ILE A 18 14.70 15.35 27.27
CA ILE A 18 14.42 16.56 26.47
C ILE A 18 14.92 16.40 25.03
N ALA A 19 15.91 15.54 24.79
CA ALA A 19 16.43 15.22 23.45
C ALA A 19 15.58 14.19 22.68
N ALA A 20 14.63 13.52 23.35
CA ALA A 20 13.60 12.71 22.69
C ALA A 20 12.56 13.65 22.07
N GLY A 21 12.87 14.16 20.87
CA GLY A 21 11.86 14.83 20.04
C GLY A 21 10.68 13.89 19.74
N PRO A 22 9.52 14.43 19.34
CA PRO A 22 8.41 13.58 18.88
C PRO A 22 8.95 12.65 17.79
N ALA A 23 8.83 11.34 18.00
CA ALA A 23 9.09 10.38 16.94
C ALA A 23 8.10 10.68 15.81
N ALA A 24 8.60 10.89 14.59
CA ALA A 24 7.77 11.12 13.42
C ALA A 24 6.91 9.86 13.20
N ALA A 25 5.65 9.91 13.64
CA ALA A 25 4.81 8.73 13.79
C ALA A 25 3.96 8.44 12.55
N HIS A 26 4.57 8.24 11.37
CA HIS A 26 3.84 7.95 10.12
C HIS A 26 4.74 7.26 9.09
N PRO A 27 4.19 6.55 8.11
CA PRO A 27 3.48 5.26 8.15
C PRO A 27 4.35 4.10 8.68
N HIS A 28 3.75 3.05 9.22
CA HIS A 28 4.47 1.89 9.75
C HIS A 28 4.89 0.90 8.66
N VAL A 29 4.19 0.94 7.53
CA VAL A 29 4.41 0.08 6.38
C VAL A 29 4.34 0.93 5.12
N PHE A 30 5.34 0.80 4.25
CA PHE A 30 5.34 1.38 2.93
C PHE A 30 5.16 0.29 1.89
N VAL A 31 4.27 0.53 0.93
CA VAL A 31 3.95 -0.39 -0.14
C VAL A 31 4.13 0.31 -1.47
N ASN A 32 5.09 -0.19 -2.25
CA ASN A 32 5.21 0.13 -3.67
C ASN A 32 4.20 -0.72 -4.44
N ALA A 33 3.15 -0.09 -4.94
CA ALA A 33 2.07 -0.72 -5.67
C ALA A 33 2.26 -0.60 -7.19
N LYS A 34 2.05 -1.71 -7.88
CA LYS A 34 1.73 -1.75 -9.31
C LYS A 34 0.37 -2.42 -9.51
N ALA A 35 -0.29 -2.11 -10.63
CA ALA A 35 -1.57 -2.68 -10.99
C ALA A 35 -1.65 -3.05 -12.48
N GLU A 36 -2.19 -4.22 -12.78
CA GLU A 36 -2.58 -4.62 -14.12
C GLU A 36 -4.10 -4.66 -14.22
N ILE A 37 -4.69 -3.84 -15.10
CA ILE A 37 -6.12 -3.84 -15.36
C ILE A 37 -6.44 -4.93 -16.37
N VAL A 38 -7.18 -5.94 -15.93
CA VAL A 38 -7.47 -7.14 -16.72
C VAL A 38 -8.80 -6.98 -17.43
N PHE A 39 -8.80 -7.14 -18.75
CA PHE A 39 -9.98 -7.14 -19.60
C PHE A 39 -10.30 -8.55 -20.08
N THR A 40 -11.58 -8.84 -20.24
CA THR A 40 -12.08 -10.01 -20.97
C THR A 40 -11.98 -9.81 -22.48
N ALA A 41 -12.11 -10.90 -23.24
CA ALA A 41 -12.06 -10.87 -24.70
C ALA A 41 -13.16 -10.02 -25.36
N ASP A 42 -14.30 -9.79 -24.69
CA ASP A 42 -15.35 -8.90 -25.17
C ASP A 42 -15.09 -7.41 -24.85
N GLY A 43 -13.98 -7.09 -24.17
CA GLY A 43 -13.59 -5.73 -23.80
C GLY A 43 -14.17 -5.23 -22.49
N SER A 44 -14.72 -6.12 -21.65
CA SER A 44 -15.17 -5.75 -20.30
C SER A 44 -13.98 -5.73 -19.32
N VAL A 45 -13.96 -4.77 -18.40
CA VAL A 45 -12.99 -4.79 -17.29
C VAL A 45 -13.42 -5.87 -16.31
N GLN A 46 -12.54 -6.82 -16.01
CA GLN A 46 -12.83 -7.99 -15.19
C GLN A 46 -12.21 -7.93 -13.81
N ALA A 47 -10.96 -7.48 -13.71
CA ALA A 47 -10.20 -7.56 -12.47
C ALA A 47 -9.07 -6.54 -12.45
N ILE A 48 -8.53 -6.32 -11.26
CA ILE A 48 -7.26 -5.63 -11.03
C ILE A 48 -6.29 -6.68 -10.49
N ARG A 49 -5.17 -6.90 -11.16
CA ARG A 49 -4.09 -7.72 -10.60
C ARG A 49 -3.07 -6.80 -9.94
N HIS A 50 -2.99 -6.88 -8.62
CA HIS A 50 -2.10 -6.08 -7.80
C HIS A 50 -0.74 -6.74 -7.65
N HIS A 51 0.30 -5.91 -7.60
CA HIS A 51 1.67 -6.30 -7.25
C HIS A 51 2.16 -5.32 -6.19
N TRP A 52 2.23 -5.76 -4.94
CA TRP A 52 2.57 -4.94 -3.79
C TRP A 52 3.92 -5.36 -3.24
N SER A 53 4.89 -4.46 -3.25
CA SER A 53 6.21 -4.68 -2.66
C SER A 53 6.34 -3.87 -1.39
N PHE A 54 6.56 -4.56 -0.27
CA PHE A 54 6.66 -3.94 1.05
C PHE A 54 8.07 -3.43 1.31
N ASP A 55 8.24 -2.45 2.20
CA ASP A 55 9.56 -2.01 2.65
C ASP A 55 10.35 -3.12 3.37
N GLU A 56 11.67 -2.93 3.48
CA GLU A 56 12.58 -3.91 4.07
C GLU A 56 12.25 -4.20 5.55
N ALA A 57 11.82 -3.19 6.32
CA ALA A 57 11.57 -3.37 7.75
C ALA A 57 10.32 -4.21 8.00
N TYR A 58 9.21 -3.89 7.32
CA TYR A 58 8.00 -4.71 7.37
C TYR A 58 8.24 -6.11 6.81
N SER A 59 8.95 -6.22 5.68
CA SER A 59 9.30 -7.50 5.07
C SER A 59 10.09 -8.39 6.04
N ALA A 60 11.09 -7.83 6.72
CA ALA A 60 11.87 -8.57 7.72
C ALA A 60 11.05 -8.96 8.95
N TYR A 61 10.09 -8.12 9.38
CA TYR A 61 9.22 -8.42 10.52
C TYR A 61 8.22 -9.54 10.22
N ILE A 62 7.49 -9.42 9.10
CA ILE A 62 6.39 -10.34 8.79
C ILE A 62 6.87 -11.73 8.37
N THR A 63 8.13 -11.85 7.94
CA THR A 63 8.72 -13.12 7.51
C THR A 63 9.46 -13.87 8.62
N GLN A 64 9.49 -13.35 9.85
CA GLN A 64 10.18 -14.00 10.97
C GLN A 64 9.63 -15.41 11.23
N GLY A 65 10.53 -16.38 11.29
CA GLY A 65 10.18 -17.78 11.57
C GLY A 65 9.52 -18.53 10.42
N LEU A 66 9.47 -17.96 9.21
CA LEU A 66 8.92 -18.63 8.03
C LEU A 66 9.93 -19.50 7.27
N ASP A 67 11.23 -19.28 7.49
CA ASP A 67 12.30 -20.16 6.98
C ASP A 67 12.30 -21.46 7.80
N LYS A 68 11.61 -22.48 7.28
CA LYS A 68 11.36 -23.73 8.00
C LYS A 68 12.55 -24.68 7.89
N ASN A 69 13.30 -24.59 6.79
CA ASN A 69 14.42 -25.48 6.51
C ASN A 69 15.78 -24.89 6.97
N GLY A 70 15.81 -23.62 7.36
CA GLY A 70 16.98 -22.91 7.89
C GLY A 70 18.03 -22.61 6.84
N ASP A 71 17.66 -22.56 5.55
CA ASP A 71 18.60 -22.32 4.45
C ASP A 71 18.85 -20.83 4.17
N GLY A 72 18.16 -19.94 4.90
CA GLY A 72 18.28 -18.50 4.81
C GLY A 72 17.51 -17.89 3.63
N LYS A 73 16.66 -18.67 2.96
CA LYS A 73 15.79 -18.22 1.87
C LYS A 73 14.34 -18.50 2.23
N LEU A 74 13.44 -17.80 1.55
CA LEU A 74 12.00 -18.02 1.66
C LEU A 74 11.46 -18.42 0.30
N THR A 75 10.97 -19.66 0.23
CA THR A 75 10.33 -20.18 -0.97
C THR A 75 8.86 -19.75 -1.04
N SER A 76 8.27 -19.80 -2.24
CA SER A 76 6.84 -19.51 -2.40
C SER A 76 5.97 -20.45 -1.56
N ASP A 77 6.41 -21.68 -1.34
CA ASP A 77 5.66 -22.68 -0.55
C ASP A 77 5.68 -22.32 0.95
N GLU A 78 6.80 -21.79 1.45
CA GLU A 78 6.91 -21.30 2.83
C GLU A 78 6.08 -20.02 3.06
N LEU A 79 5.94 -19.19 2.02
CA LEU A 79 5.17 -17.94 2.04
C LEU A 79 3.68 -18.13 1.72
N ALA A 80 3.25 -19.31 1.26
CA ALA A 80 1.89 -19.52 0.75
C ALA A 80 0.80 -19.22 1.80
N GLU A 81 1.00 -19.65 3.04
CA GLU A 81 0.05 -19.37 4.13
C GLU A 81 0.02 -17.88 4.48
N LEU A 82 1.17 -17.21 4.49
CA LEU A 82 1.23 -15.77 4.71
C LEU A 82 0.51 -14.99 3.60
N ALA A 83 0.68 -15.40 2.34
CA ALA A 83 -0.01 -14.81 1.20
C ALA A 83 -1.53 -14.94 1.34
N LYS A 84 -1.99 -16.14 1.72
CA LYS A 84 -3.40 -16.45 1.95
C LYS A 84 -3.99 -15.60 3.07
N ILE A 85 -3.38 -15.59 4.26
CA ILE A 85 -3.86 -14.82 5.41
C ILE A 85 -3.94 -13.33 5.08
N ASN A 86 -2.91 -12.76 4.42
CA ASN A 86 -2.94 -11.36 4.01
C ASN A 86 -4.14 -11.09 3.09
N VAL A 87 -4.31 -11.87 2.02
CA VAL A 87 -5.39 -11.65 1.05
C VAL A 87 -6.78 -11.89 1.64
N GLU A 88 -6.94 -12.87 2.53
CA GLU A 88 -8.21 -13.14 3.22
C GLU A 88 -8.62 -12.03 4.19
N SER A 89 -7.67 -11.25 4.71
CA SER A 89 -7.93 -10.09 5.57
C SER A 89 -8.27 -8.79 4.82
N LEU A 90 -7.91 -8.68 3.54
CA LEU A 90 -8.12 -7.45 2.76
C LEU A 90 -9.59 -6.98 2.63
N PRO A 91 -10.63 -7.84 2.63
CA PRO A 91 -12.01 -7.37 2.60
C PRO A 91 -12.39 -6.44 3.76
N ASP A 92 -11.79 -6.62 4.94
CA ASP A 92 -12.08 -5.82 6.15
C ASP A 92 -11.66 -4.36 6.00
N VAL A 93 -10.78 -4.07 5.04
CA VAL A 93 -10.20 -2.75 4.74
C VAL A 93 -10.47 -2.31 3.30
N GLU A 94 -11.51 -2.86 2.67
CA GLU A 94 -11.87 -2.60 1.26
C GLU A 94 -10.68 -2.76 0.28
N PHE A 95 -9.79 -3.73 0.55
CA PHE A 95 -8.60 -4.03 -0.26
C PHE A 95 -7.62 -2.86 -0.46
N PHE A 96 -7.74 -1.80 0.36
CA PHE A 96 -7.06 -0.52 0.14
C PHE A 96 -7.23 0.01 -1.29
N THR A 97 -8.34 -0.35 -1.96
CA THR A 97 -8.52 -0.09 -3.39
C THR A 97 -9.95 0.37 -3.64
N ALA A 98 -10.09 1.48 -4.36
CA ALA A 98 -11.37 1.92 -4.91
C ALA A 98 -11.32 1.89 -6.44
N ALA A 99 -12.40 1.44 -7.08
CA ALA A 99 -12.51 1.40 -8.53
C ALA A 99 -13.80 2.06 -9.04
N LYS A 100 -13.73 2.70 -10.20
CA LYS A 100 -14.87 3.32 -10.90
C LYS A 100 -14.89 2.98 -12.38
N LEU A 101 -16.02 2.47 -12.89
CA LEU A 101 -16.29 2.33 -14.33
C LEU A 101 -17.24 3.44 -14.76
N ASN A 102 -16.84 4.25 -15.75
CA ASN A 102 -17.59 5.44 -16.21
C ASN A 102 -18.10 6.31 -15.04
N GLY A 103 -17.27 6.49 -14.01
CA GLY A 103 -17.60 7.27 -12.80
C GLY A 103 -18.42 6.53 -11.73
N ARG A 104 -18.92 5.32 -11.98
CA ARG A 104 -19.71 4.54 -11.01
C ARG A 104 -18.79 3.65 -10.17
N LYS A 105 -18.90 3.71 -8.83
CA LYS A 105 -18.16 2.84 -7.89
C LYS A 105 -18.43 1.37 -8.25
N GLN A 106 -17.38 0.56 -8.22
CA GLN A 106 -17.44 -0.87 -8.43
C GLN A 106 -17.28 -1.61 -7.09
N GLU A 107 -17.90 -2.78 -7.01
CA GLU A 107 -17.69 -3.71 -5.92
C GLU A 107 -16.73 -4.83 -6.37
N PHE A 108 -15.92 -5.32 -5.44
CA PHE A 108 -15.00 -6.41 -5.68
C PHE A 108 -15.55 -7.75 -5.19
N GLY A 109 -15.24 -8.81 -5.93
CA GLY A 109 -15.50 -10.17 -5.52
C GLY A 109 -14.41 -10.70 -4.60
N THR A 110 -14.47 -12.00 -4.30
CA THR A 110 -13.41 -12.68 -3.56
C THR A 110 -12.11 -12.66 -4.36
N PRO A 111 -10.97 -12.23 -3.78
CA PRO A 111 -9.68 -12.34 -4.44
C PRO A 111 -9.41 -13.76 -4.94
N GLY A 112 -8.85 -13.86 -6.13
CA GLY A 112 -8.42 -15.11 -6.73
C GLY A 112 -6.99 -15.46 -6.34
N GLU A 113 -6.27 -16.08 -7.27
CA GLU A 113 -4.88 -16.51 -7.11
C GLU A 113 -3.98 -15.43 -6.49
N GLN A 114 -3.29 -15.84 -5.43
CA GLN A 114 -2.33 -15.06 -4.68
C GLN A 114 -1.00 -15.79 -4.58
N VAL A 115 0.09 -15.07 -4.78
CA VAL A 115 1.45 -15.58 -4.64
C VAL A 115 2.28 -14.53 -3.91
N MET A 116 3.16 -15.00 -3.04
CA MET A 116 4.08 -14.15 -2.32
C MET A 116 5.49 -14.64 -2.55
N SER A 117 6.40 -13.69 -2.77
CA SER A 117 7.82 -13.95 -3.05
C SER A 117 8.67 -13.02 -2.23
N TYR A 118 9.88 -13.46 -1.90
CA TYR A 118 10.82 -12.67 -1.13
C TYR A 118 12.18 -12.66 -1.85
N ALA A 119 12.61 -11.48 -2.26
CA ALA A 119 13.86 -11.27 -2.99
C ALA A 119 14.46 -9.93 -2.60
N ASP A 120 15.78 -9.86 -2.49
CA ASP A 120 16.49 -8.62 -2.14
C ASP A 120 15.94 -7.92 -0.88
N LYS A 121 15.52 -8.74 0.10
CA LYS A 121 14.89 -8.34 1.37
C LYS A 121 13.50 -7.68 1.26
N VAL A 122 12.92 -7.71 0.07
CA VAL A 122 11.60 -7.17 -0.22
C VAL A 122 10.63 -8.33 -0.36
N LEU A 123 9.56 -8.28 0.44
CA LEU A 123 8.42 -9.15 0.27
C LEU A 123 7.51 -8.54 -0.81
N THR A 124 7.08 -9.37 -1.76
CA THR A 124 6.14 -8.97 -2.80
C THR A 124 4.93 -9.90 -2.79
N LEU A 125 3.75 -9.32 -2.62
CA LEU A 125 2.46 -9.99 -2.77
C LEU A 125 1.86 -9.66 -4.15
N VAL A 126 1.46 -10.69 -4.88
CA VAL A 126 0.69 -10.56 -6.11
C VAL A 126 -0.65 -11.23 -5.90
N PHE A 127 -1.76 -10.54 -6.21
CA PHE A 127 -3.10 -11.11 -6.10
C PHE A 127 -4.03 -10.53 -7.16
N THR A 128 -5.06 -11.30 -7.53
CA THR A 128 -6.08 -10.84 -8.48
C THR A 128 -7.37 -10.47 -7.75
N LEU A 129 -7.82 -9.23 -7.91
CA LEU A 129 -9.03 -8.69 -7.32
C LEU A 129 -10.12 -8.54 -8.40
N PRO A 130 -11.07 -9.48 -8.50
CA PRO A 130 -12.12 -9.42 -9.52
C PRO A 130 -13.16 -8.35 -9.21
N LEU A 131 -13.73 -7.72 -10.23
CA LEU A 131 -14.97 -6.95 -10.09
C LEU A 131 -16.15 -7.92 -9.95
N LYS A 132 -17.11 -7.64 -9.05
CA LYS A 132 -18.33 -8.45 -8.95
C LYS A 132 -19.16 -8.42 -10.23
N THR A 133 -19.11 -7.30 -10.95
CA THR A 133 -19.86 -7.10 -12.19
C THR A 133 -18.91 -6.59 -13.28
N PRO A 134 -18.22 -7.50 -13.98
CA PRO A 134 -17.41 -7.12 -15.14
C PRO A 134 -18.27 -6.37 -16.17
N ALA A 135 -17.76 -5.26 -16.68
CA ALA A 135 -18.49 -4.44 -17.64
C ALA A 135 -17.55 -3.66 -18.57
N LYS A 136 -18.03 -3.39 -19.78
CA LYS A 136 -17.36 -2.49 -20.72
C LYS A 136 -17.44 -1.06 -20.21
N ALA A 137 -16.35 -0.33 -20.36
CA ALA A 137 -16.29 1.09 -20.03
C ALA A 137 -15.35 1.84 -20.96
N ARG A 138 -15.69 3.10 -21.22
CA ARG A 138 -14.80 4.04 -21.90
C ARG A 138 -13.74 4.59 -20.94
N SER A 139 -14.04 4.59 -19.65
CA SER A 139 -13.10 5.01 -18.61
C SER A 139 -13.15 4.08 -17.40
N PHE A 140 -11.99 3.66 -16.92
CA PHE A 140 -11.83 2.91 -15.69
C PHE A 140 -10.79 3.58 -14.80
N GLY A 141 -11.22 4.02 -13.62
CA GLY A 141 -10.35 4.64 -12.62
C GLY A 141 -10.10 3.72 -11.44
N ILE A 142 -8.87 3.71 -10.94
CA ILE A 142 -8.49 3.07 -9.67
C ILE A 142 -7.79 4.07 -8.75
N GLU A 143 -7.95 3.86 -7.46
CA GLU A 143 -7.23 4.53 -6.38
C GLU A 143 -6.74 3.45 -5.42
N ILE A 144 -5.48 3.52 -5.01
CA ILE A 144 -4.89 2.59 -4.04
C ILE A 144 -4.39 3.43 -2.86
N GLY A 145 -4.85 3.11 -1.65
CA GLY A 145 -4.51 3.87 -0.46
C GLY A 145 -5.22 3.40 0.80
N ASP A 146 -4.59 3.68 1.94
CA ASP A 146 -5.14 3.48 3.27
C ASP A 146 -5.71 4.80 3.83
N PRO A 147 -7.03 4.90 4.04
CA PRO A 147 -7.64 6.12 4.58
C PRO A 147 -7.22 6.42 6.03
N THR A 148 -6.68 5.42 6.75
CA THR A 148 -6.18 5.58 8.13
C THR A 148 -4.72 6.02 8.19
N TYR A 149 -4.02 6.01 7.05
CA TYR A 149 -2.62 6.39 6.90
C TYR A 149 -1.62 5.52 7.69
N PHE A 150 -2.03 4.30 8.09
CA PHE A 150 -1.14 3.34 8.74
C PHE A 150 -0.19 2.68 7.72
N VAL A 151 -0.72 2.37 6.53
CA VAL A 151 0.03 1.85 5.37
C VAL A 151 0.10 2.92 4.28
N ALA A 152 1.30 3.37 3.92
CA ALA A 152 1.47 4.23 2.75
C ALA A 152 1.60 3.42 1.48
N PHE A 153 0.58 3.50 0.62
CA PHE A 153 0.66 3.00 -0.74
C PHE A 153 1.21 4.09 -1.67
N ASP A 154 2.23 3.75 -2.44
CA ASP A 154 2.70 4.55 -3.56
C ASP A 154 2.53 3.76 -4.86
N ILE A 155 1.72 4.28 -5.79
CA ILE A 155 1.73 3.78 -7.17
C ILE A 155 3.00 4.31 -7.81
N VAL A 156 3.98 3.41 -7.95
CA VAL A 156 5.37 3.75 -8.26
C VAL A 156 5.51 4.68 -9.47
N ASP A 157 6.57 5.49 -9.48
CA ASP A 157 6.93 6.30 -10.65
C ASP A 157 7.71 5.51 -11.69
N ALA A 158 7.01 4.60 -12.36
CA ALA A 158 7.56 3.78 -13.43
C ALA A 158 6.59 3.64 -14.62
N PRO A 159 7.10 3.44 -15.86
CA PRO A 159 6.25 3.24 -17.04
C PRO A 159 5.31 2.04 -16.93
N ASP A 160 5.66 1.04 -16.12
CA ASP A 160 4.88 -0.18 -15.89
C ASP A 160 4.10 -0.16 -14.56
N ALA A 161 3.95 1.02 -13.93
CA ALA A 161 3.25 1.15 -12.66
C ALA A 161 1.77 0.74 -12.76
N VAL A 162 1.11 1.15 -13.84
CA VAL A 162 -0.23 0.70 -14.18
C VAL A 162 -0.28 0.33 -15.65
N VAL A 163 -0.66 -0.91 -15.93
CA VAL A 163 -0.73 -1.47 -17.28
C VAL A 163 -2.08 -2.12 -17.53
N THR A 164 -2.37 -2.47 -18.78
CA THR A 164 -3.60 -3.18 -19.15
C THR A 164 -3.28 -4.51 -19.79
N LYS A 165 -4.07 -5.54 -19.49
CA LYS A 165 -3.98 -6.86 -20.12
C LYS A 165 -5.28 -7.16 -20.86
N GLY A 166 -5.17 -7.47 -22.15
CA GLY A 166 -6.33 -7.79 -23.00
C GLY A 166 -7.22 -6.59 -23.33
N ALA A 167 -6.75 -5.36 -23.10
CA ALA A 167 -7.54 -4.17 -23.38
C ALA A 167 -7.80 -3.98 -24.88
N PRO A 168 -8.94 -3.34 -25.25
CA PRO A 168 -9.18 -2.89 -26.61
C PRO A 168 -8.03 -2.04 -27.17
N GLN A 169 -7.80 -2.14 -28.49
CA GLN A 169 -6.79 -1.32 -29.15
C GLN A 169 -7.09 0.16 -28.97
N GLY A 170 -6.08 0.95 -28.61
CA GLY A 170 -6.20 2.39 -28.42
C GLY A 170 -6.53 2.84 -27.00
N CYS A 171 -6.61 1.92 -26.02
CA CYS A 171 -6.66 2.32 -24.62
C CYS A 171 -5.35 3.01 -24.18
N VAL A 172 -5.48 4.03 -23.33
CA VAL A 172 -4.38 4.82 -22.79
C VAL A 172 -4.47 4.80 -21.26
N VAL A 173 -3.32 4.62 -20.61
CA VAL A 173 -3.20 4.73 -19.15
C VAL A 173 -2.63 6.10 -18.77
N ARG A 174 -3.20 6.70 -17.73
CA ARG A 174 -2.74 7.93 -17.09
C ARG A 174 -2.69 7.73 -15.59
N VAL A 175 -1.54 7.98 -14.98
CA VAL A 175 -1.39 7.99 -13.53
C VAL A 175 -1.38 9.45 -13.08
N ASN A 176 -2.41 9.84 -12.34
CA ASN A 176 -2.54 11.15 -11.73
C ASN A 176 -1.96 11.08 -10.33
N ARG A 177 -0.83 11.76 -10.13
CA ARG A 177 -0.18 11.86 -8.82
C ARG A 177 -0.67 13.09 -8.08
N PRO A 178 -0.93 12.98 -6.78
CA PRO A 178 -1.26 14.13 -5.96
C PRO A 178 -0.12 15.15 -6.02
N PRO A 179 -0.43 16.46 -5.98
CA PRO A 179 0.59 17.47 -5.80
C PRO A 179 1.31 17.25 -4.46
N LYS A 180 2.57 17.65 -4.38
CA LYS A 180 3.26 17.68 -3.08
C LYS A 180 2.48 18.60 -2.14
N LEU A 181 2.16 18.10 -0.96
CA LEU A 181 1.57 18.90 0.12
C LEU A 181 2.56 19.99 0.55
N ASP A 182 2.06 21.15 0.95
CA ASP A 182 2.90 22.20 1.53
C ASP A 182 3.46 21.79 2.90
N ASP A 183 4.59 22.37 3.30
CA ASP A 183 5.31 22.01 4.53
C ASP A 183 4.44 22.12 5.80
N ALA A 184 3.52 23.10 5.86
CA ALA A 184 2.65 23.28 7.01
C ALA A 184 1.58 22.17 7.08
N THR A 185 1.02 21.78 5.94
CA THR A 185 0.09 20.65 5.84
C THR A 185 0.80 19.33 6.16
N GLN A 186 1.99 19.09 5.63
CA GLN A 186 2.78 17.89 5.94
C GLN A 186 3.07 17.79 7.43
N LYS A 187 3.52 18.88 8.06
CA LYS A 187 3.80 18.93 9.49
C LYS A 187 2.54 18.65 10.33
N ARG A 188 1.40 19.25 9.98
CA ARG A 188 0.13 19.02 10.68
C ARG A 188 -0.31 17.57 10.61
N LEU A 189 -0.24 16.95 9.42
CA LEU A 189 -0.56 15.53 9.26
C LEU A 189 0.41 14.66 10.06
N ALA A 190 1.70 15.04 10.08
CA ALA A 190 2.74 14.36 10.83
C ALA A 190 2.66 14.55 12.37
N GLU A 191 1.80 15.44 12.86
CA GLU A 191 1.59 15.74 14.28
C GLU A 191 0.19 15.31 14.76
N ALA A 192 -0.60 14.64 13.90
CA ALA A 192 -1.96 14.22 14.22
C ALA A 192 -1.99 13.14 15.31
N ASP A 193 -3.07 13.13 16.10
CA ASP A 193 -3.29 12.16 17.18
C ASP A 193 -3.39 10.73 16.64
N ILE A 194 -2.60 9.82 17.19
CA ILE A 194 -2.51 8.39 16.82
C ILE A 194 -3.83 7.62 16.93
N THR A 195 -4.80 8.13 17.68
CA THR A 195 -6.13 7.50 17.82
C THR A 195 -7.17 8.07 16.86
N ALA A 196 -6.83 9.13 16.13
CA ALA A 196 -7.74 9.84 15.25
C ALA A 196 -7.33 9.65 13.78
N THR A 197 -8.30 9.40 12.91
CA THR A 197 -8.08 9.48 11.46
C THR A 197 -7.79 10.94 11.10
N PRO A 198 -6.64 11.27 10.48
CA PRO A 198 -6.32 12.63 10.12
C PRO A 198 -7.34 13.17 9.10
N ASP A 199 -7.80 14.40 9.30
CA ASP A 199 -8.68 15.05 8.34
C ASP A 199 -7.89 15.48 7.10
N VAL A 200 -8.02 14.66 6.05
CA VAL A 200 -7.46 14.92 4.72
C VAL A 200 -8.52 15.51 3.77
N SER A 201 -9.66 15.97 4.28
CA SER A 201 -10.73 16.55 3.47
C SER A 201 -10.22 17.75 2.67
N GLY A 202 -10.35 17.68 1.34
CA GLY A 202 -9.87 18.71 0.43
C GLY A 202 -8.42 18.57 -0.03
N LEU A 203 -7.69 17.56 0.46
CA LEU A 203 -6.37 17.20 -0.05
C LEU A 203 -6.50 16.04 -1.05
N GLU A 204 -5.84 16.14 -2.19
CA GLU A 204 -5.56 14.96 -3.02
C GLU A 204 -4.27 14.35 -2.49
N VAL A 205 -4.36 13.21 -1.81
CA VAL A 205 -3.23 12.55 -1.13
C VAL A 205 -2.95 11.14 -1.64
N THR A 206 -3.83 10.60 -2.47
CA THR A 206 -3.73 9.26 -3.06
C THR A 206 -3.42 9.35 -4.55
N THR A 207 -2.52 8.49 -5.02
CA THR A 207 -2.26 8.35 -6.46
C THR A 207 -3.41 7.59 -7.11
N ARG A 208 -3.90 8.14 -8.23
CA ARG A 208 -5.00 7.57 -9.01
C ARG A 208 -4.49 7.13 -10.37
N ALA A 209 -5.04 6.07 -10.93
CA ALA A 209 -4.80 5.72 -12.32
C ALA A 209 -6.11 5.65 -13.09
N LEU A 210 -6.10 6.15 -14.33
CA LEU A 210 -7.21 6.17 -15.26
C LEU A 210 -6.81 5.46 -16.54
N VAL A 211 -7.59 4.46 -16.93
CA VAL A 211 -7.55 3.84 -18.25
C VAL A 211 -8.70 4.44 -19.06
N ALA A 212 -8.37 5.06 -20.19
CA ALA A 212 -9.35 5.58 -21.14
C ALA A 212 -9.28 4.76 -22.44
N CYS A 213 -10.42 4.24 -22.89
CA CYS A 213 -10.57 3.41 -24.08
C CYS A 213 -11.53 4.07 -25.09
N PRO A 214 -11.37 3.82 -26.40
CA PRO A 214 -12.19 4.41 -27.45
C PRO A 214 -13.70 4.11 -27.36
#